data_AF-A0A942N0H2-F1
#
_entry.id   AF-A0A942N0H2-F1
#
_cell.length_a   1.000
_cell.length_b   1.000
_cell.length_c   1.000
_cell.angle_alpha   90.00
_cell.angle_beta   90.00
_cell.angle_gamma   90.00
#
_symmetry.space_group_name_H-M   'P 1'
#
loop_
_entity.id
_entity.type
_entity.pdbx_description
1 polymer ?
#
loop_
_entity_poly.entity_id
_entity_poly.type
_entity_poly.pdbx_seq_one_letter_code
_entity_poly.pdbx_strand_id
1 'polypeptide(L)'
;PIHDIARWSHSVGAKIFVDAAQLAPHRTINILPNDMPEHIDFLAFSAHKVYSPFGIGVLIAPKEIFEQGDPDVVGGGTVLAVSLDEVYWDDAPHKEEAGTPNVVGVIALAKSLSVLEEIGMDNIAHHEYELLKYAYKKLFNIPKLVFYGPTKNLMSRVGVITFNVEGMSHSLVAAILGTEGGIGVRNGCFCAQPYVKRLLHVTPEQEEQLLRDMSAGNKSTMPGMVRASLGCYSNEEDVDAFVETLNRIVRKEYAGEYELNQRTGAYTAKGYRIDVEQCFSFGGNFSSAREHSYSEAS
;
A
#
# COMPACT_ATOMS: atom_id res chain seq x y z
N PRO A 1 15.99 10.35 -4.31
CA PRO A 1 17.46 10.50 -4.16
C PRO A 1 18.02 9.51 -3.12
N ILE A 2 17.75 8.20 -3.30
CA ILE A 2 18.16 7.19 -2.30
C ILE A 2 19.69 7.08 -2.23
N HIS A 3 20.36 7.04 -3.38
CA HIS A 3 21.82 6.98 -3.49
C HIS A 3 22.53 8.20 -2.89
N ASP A 4 21.97 9.41 -3.03
CA ASP A 4 22.55 10.60 -2.40
C ASP A 4 22.43 10.52 -0.87
N ILE A 5 21.28 10.04 -0.36
CA ILE A 5 21.07 9.83 1.08
C ILE A 5 22.03 8.77 1.60
N ALA A 6 22.26 7.68 0.87
CA ALA A 6 23.24 6.67 1.23
C ALA A 6 24.65 7.27 1.37
N ARG A 7 25.09 8.04 0.37
CA ARG A 7 26.39 8.74 0.41
C ARG A 7 26.52 9.65 1.63
N TRP A 8 25.48 10.42 1.94
CA TRP A 8 25.49 11.30 3.11
C TRP A 8 25.50 10.52 4.43
N SER A 9 24.72 9.45 4.55
CA SER A 9 24.73 8.58 5.73
C SER A 9 26.11 7.98 5.96
N HIS A 10 26.72 7.40 4.92
CA HIS A 10 28.05 6.80 5.03
C HIS A 10 29.15 7.82 5.37
N SER A 11 29.02 9.07 4.92
CA SER A 11 29.99 10.13 5.25
C SER A 11 30.07 10.45 6.74
N VAL A 12 29.05 10.07 7.53
CA VAL A 12 29.01 10.21 9.00
C VAL A 12 29.08 8.86 9.72
N GLY A 13 29.37 7.77 9.00
CA GLY A 13 29.45 6.42 9.55
C GLY A 13 28.10 5.76 9.84
N ALA A 14 26.99 6.31 9.33
CA ALA A 14 25.66 5.73 9.48
C ALA A 14 25.29 4.85 8.27
N LYS A 15 24.49 3.81 8.51
CA LYS A 15 23.90 2.95 7.48
C LYS A 15 22.54 3.46 7.02
N ILE A 16 22.08 3.04 5.84
CA ILE A 16 20.76 3.36 5.28
C ILE A 16 19.83 2.14 5.24
N PHE A 17 18.60 2.32 5.71
CA PHE A 17 17.51 1.37 5.53
C PHE A 17 16.44 1.96 4.61
N VAL A 18 16.10 1.24 3.54
CA VAL A 18 15.13 1.68 2.53
C VAL A 18 13.86 0.83 2.63
N ASP A 19 12.75 1.45 3.04
CA ASP A 19 11.41 0.91 2.82
C ASP A 19 11.05 1.07 1.34
N ALA A 20 11.18 -0.03 0.61
CA ALA A 20 10.90 -0.13 -0.81
C ALA A 20 9.49 -0.65 -1.11
N ALA A 21 8.60 -0.76 -0.11
CA ALA A 21 7.29 -1.37 -0.31
C ALA A 21 6.44 -0.68 -1.38
N GLN A 22 6.62 0.63 -1.59
CA GLN A 22 6.02 1.34 -2.73
C GLN A 22 6.97 1.48 -3.92
N LEU A 23 8.28 1.38 -3.76
CA LEU A 23 9.19 1.59 -4.89
C LEU A 23 9.33 0.32 -5.76
N ALA A 24 9.41 -0.85 -5.12
CA ALA A 24 9.64 -2.14 -5.77
C ALA A 24 8.66 -2.49 -6.90
N PRO A 25 7.34 -2.23 -6.82
CA PRO A 25 6.43 -2.54 -7.93
C PRO A 25 6.49 -1.55 -9.09
N HIS A 26 7.18 -0.42 -8.91
CA HIS A 26 7.08 0.72 -9.81
C HIS A 26 8.40 1.08 -10.49
N ARG A 27 9.56 0.82 -9.86
CA ARG A 27 10.88 1.21 -10.38
C ARG A 27 11.92 0.13 -10.12
N THR A 28 12.91 0.05 -11.00
CA THR A 28 14.15 -0.69 -10.74
C THR A 28 14.83 -0.13 -9.51
N ILE A 29 15.27 -1.02 -8.63
CA ILE A 29 16.06 -0.65 -7.45
C ILE A 29 17.46 -1.21 -7.63
N ASN A 30 18.43 -0.31 -7.75
CA ASN A 30 19.83 -0.69 -7.89
C ASN A 30 20.47 -0.74 -6.51
N ILE A 31 20.89 -1.93 -6.07
CA ILE A 31 21.71 -2.09 -4.87
C ILE A 31 23.16 -2.15 -5.35
N LEU A 32 23.89 -1.07 -5.16
CA LEU A 32 25.28 -0.95 -5.59
C LEU A 32 26.21 -1.82 -4.72
N PRO A 33 27.42 -2.16 -5.20
CA PRO A 33 28.45 -2.84 -4.40
C PRO A 33 28.78 -2.10 -3.09
N ASN A 34 29.04 -2.84 -2.01
CA ASN A 34 29.24 -2.29 -0.66
C ASN A 34 30.44 -1.32 -0.52
N ASP A 35 31.40 -1.36 -1.45
CA ASP A 35 32.55 -0.44 -1.48
C ASP A 35 32.21 0.94 -2.09
N MET A 36 31.06 1.06 -2.76
CA MET A 36 30.57 2.32 -3.30
C MET A 36 29.83 3.12 -2.21
N PRO A 37 30.14 4.41 -1.99
CA PRO A 37 29.49 5.17 -0.92
C PRO A 37 27.97 5.38 -1.13
N GLU A 38 27.43 5.12 -2.32
CA GLU A 38 26.00 5.22 -2.64
C GLU A 38 25.20 3.93 -2.43
N HIS A 39 25.81 2.86 -1.92
CA HIS A 39 25.13 1.57 -1.75
C HIS A 39 23.98 1.62 -0.74
N ILE A 40 23.01 0.74 -0.91
CA ILE A 40 21.90 0.57 0.03
C ILE A 40 22.29 -0.57 0.96
N ASP A 41 22.50 -0.31 2.25
CA ASP A 41 22.81 -1.37 3.21
C ASP A 41 21.61 -2.32 3.37
N PHE A 42 20.44 -1.76 3.66
CA PHE A 42 19.24 -2.54 3.95
C PHE A 42 18.07 -2.12 3.09
N LEU A 43 17.29 -3.11 2.64
CA LEU A 43 16.09 -2.88 1.87
C LEU A 43 14.99 -3.86 2.26
N ALA A 44 13.77 -3.36 2.43
CA ALA A 44 12.61 -4.21 2.67
C ALA A 44 11.44 -3.88 1.76
N PHE A 45 10.69 -4.90 1.34
CA PHE A 45 9.41 -4.72 0.66
C PHE A 45 8.44 -5.87 0.96
N SER A 46 7.14 -5.63 0.72
CA SER A 46 6.10 -6.64 0.91
C SER A 46 5.65 -7.23 -0.43
N ALA A 47 5.54 -8.55 -0.50
CA ALA A 47 5.21 -9.27 -1.74
C ALA A 47 3.85 -8.87 -2.33
N HIS A 48 2.85 -8.62 -1.48
CA HIS A 48 1.50 -8.26 -1.92
C HIS A 48 1.39 -6.92 -2.67
N LYS A 49 2.47 -6.13 -2.69
CA LYS A 49 2.54 -4.90 -3.50
C LYS A 49 3.20 -5.11 -4.85
N VAL A 50 3.98 -6.18 -5.00
CA VAL A 50 4.58 -6.61 -6.27
C VAL A 50 3.75 -7.76 -6.86
N TYR A 51 2.42 -7.63 -6.86
CA TYR A 51 1.47 -8.54 -7.52
C TYR A 51 1.53 -10.02 -7.09
N SER A 52 2.07 -10.30 -5.89
CA SER A 52 2.13 -11.63 -5.28
C SER A 52 1.07 -11.78 -4.16
N PRO A 53 0.73 -12.99 -3.68
CA PRO A 53 -0.16 -13.16 -2.54
C PRO A 53 0.35 -12.53 -1.22
N PHE A 54 -0.56 -12.36 -0.26
CA PHE A 54 -0.24 -11.96 1.11
C PHE A 54 0.59 -13.03 1.86
N GLY A 55 1.27 -12.61 2.93
CA GLY A 55 2.00 -13.53 3.82
C GLY A 55 3.48 -13.75 3.44
N ILE A 56 4.06 -12.89 2.60
CA ILE A 56 5.50 -12.86 2.29
C ILE A 56 6.02 -11.42 2.31
N GLY A 57 7.24 -11.26 2.81
CA GLY A 57 8.06 -10.06 2.71
C GLY A 57 9.49 -10.42 2.32
N VAL A 58 10.28 -9.41 1.98
CA VAL A 58 11.71 -9.55 1.67
C VAL A 58 12.48 -8.53 2.51
N LEU A 59 13.57 -8.99 3.11
CA LEU A 59 14.61 -8.15 3.71
C LEU A 59 15.93 -8.49 3.04
N ILE A 60 16.62 -7.47 2.53
CA ILE A 60 17.98 -7.56 2.00
C ILE A 60 18.87 -6.79 2.98
N ALA A 61 19.96 -7.41 3.38
CA ALA A 61 20.95 -6.81 4.27
C ALA A 61 22.34 -7.42 4.00
N PRO A 62 23.43 -6.79 4.50
CA PRO A 62 24.76 -7.39 4.44
C PRO A 62 24.80 -8.69 5.23
N LYS A 63 25.41 -9.73 4.67
CA LYS A 63 25.39 -11.09 5.24
C LYS A 63 25.92 -11.12 6.67
N GLU A 64 26.97 -10.34 6.94
CA GLU A 64 27.63 -10.24 8.24
C GLU A 64 26.69 -9.79 9.38
N ILE A 65 25.57 -9.12 9.07
CA ILE A 65 24.55 -8.74 10.05
C ILE A 65 23.82 -9.97 10.60
N PHE A 66 23.67 -11.02 9.78
CA PHE A 66 22.98 -12.24 10.15
C PHE A 66 23.94 -13.33 10.66
N GLU A 67 25.25 -13.13 10.61
CA GLU A 67 26.22 -14.11 11.09
C GLU A 67 26.44 -14.02 12.62
N GLN A 68 26.06 -12.91 13.24
CA GLN A 68 26.28 -12.66 14.67
C GLN A 68 24.96 -12.72 15.45
N GLY A 69 25.05 -13.16 16.70
CA GLY A 69 23.91 -13.18 17.64
C GLY A 69 22.89 -14.29 17.40
N ASP A 70 21.89 -14.29 18.27
CA ASP A 70 20.72 -15.17 18.22
C ASP A 70 19.71 -14.65 17.17
N PRO A 71 18.92 -15.54 16.53
CA PRO A 71 17.89 -15.13 15.58
C PRO A 71 16.76 -14.32 16.23
N ASP A 72 16.09 -13.48 15.44
CA ASP A 72 14.96 -12.68 15.92
C ASP A 72 13.78 -13.55 16.39
N VAL A 73 13.53 -14.66 15.67
CA VAL A 73 12.54 -15.66 16.04
C VAL A 73 13.23 -17.01 16.20
N VAL A 74 13.08 -17.60 17.39
CA VAL A 74 13.66 -18.92 17.70
C VAL A 74 12.64 -20.03 17.45
N GLY A 75 13.05 -21.07 16.73
CA GLY A 75 12.22 -22.25 16.49
C GLY A 75 12.89 -23.31 15.64
N GLY A 76 12.16 -24.38 15.32
CA GLY A 76 12.63 -25.37 14.34
C GLY A 76 12.95 -24.69 13.00
N GLY A 77 14.00 -25.14 12.31
CA GLY A 77 14.50 -24.50 11.08
C GLY A 77 15.60 -23.46 11.29
N THR A 78 15.78 -22.93 12.51
CA THR A 78 16.84 -21.95 12.82
C THR A 78 18.10 -22.57 13.46
N VAL A 79 18.02 -23.82 13.89
CA VAL A 79 19.07 -24.51 14.67
C VAL A 79 19.82 -25.52 13.81
N LEU A 80 21.15 -25.52 13.95
CA LEU A 80 22.02 -26.58 13.48
C LEU A 80 22.00 -27.77 14.45
N ALA A 81 22.10 -27.50 15.76
CA ALA A 81 22.06 -28.50 16.81
C ALA A 81 21.48 -27.92 18.11
N VAL A 82 20.78 -28.75 18.89
CA VAL A 82 20.20 -28.35 20.18
C VAL A 82 20.41 -29.44 21.22
N SER A 83 20.79 -29.02 22.43
CA SER A 83 20.83 -29.84 23.64
C SER A 83 20.04 -29.13 24.76
N LEU A 84 20.00 -29.72 25.95
CA LEU A 84 19.35 -29.08 27.11
C LEU A 84 20.12 -27.84 27.60
N ASP A 85 21.42 -27.78 27.35
CA ASP A 85 22.31 -26.75 27.89
C ASP A 85 22.84 -25.79 26.80
N GLU A 86 22.81 -26.20 25.53
CA GLU A 86 23.43 -25.47 24.43
C GLU A 86 22.58 -25.49 23.16
N VAL A 87 22.62 -24.40 22.41
CA VAL A 87 22.02 -24.26 21.08
C VAL A 87 23.09 -23.77 20.10
N TYR A 88 23.17 -24.45 18.96
CA TYR A 88 24.00 -24.06 17.83
C TYR A 88 23.05 -23.65 16.70
N TRP A 89 23.15 -22.40 16.27
CA TRP A 89 22.31 -21.84 15.21
C TRP A 89 22.78 -22.29 13.83
N ASP A 90 21.85 -22.35 12.87
CA ASP A 90 22.17 -22.57 11.46
C ASP A 90 22.80 -21.31 10.84
N ASP A 91 23.33 -21.43 9.61
CA ASP A 91 23.85 -20.31 8.85
C ASP A 91 22.70 -19.43 8.30
N ALA A 92 22.97 -18.15 8.08
CA ALA A 92 22.06 -17.27 7.36
C ALA A 92 21.91 -17.73 5.88
N PRO A 93 20.70 -17.69 5.30
CA PRO A 93 19.49 -17.05 5.83
C PRO A 93 18.62 -17.92 6.75
N HIS A 94 18.81 -19.25 6.77
CA HIS A 94 17.93 -20.17 7.51
C HIS A 94 17.82 -19.84 9.01
N LYS A 95 18.92 -19.33 9.60
CA LYS A 95 18.93 -18.82 10.97
C LYS A 95 17.76 -17.88 11.27
N GLU A 96 17.39 -17.02 10.33
CA GLU A 96 16.36 -15.98 10.53
C GLU A 96 14.96 -16.40 10.05
N GLU A 97 14.79 -17.64 9.58
CA GLU A 97 13.54 -18.11 8.97
C GLU A 97 12.92 -19.26 9.78
N ALA A 98 12.48 -18.95 11.00
CA ALA A 98 11.91 -19.94 11.90
C ALA A 98 10.61 -20.58 11.39
N GLY A 99 10.53 -21.89 11.58
CA GLY A 99 9.37 -22.72 11.23
C GLY A 99 9.36 -23.14 9.77
N THR A 100 8.23 -23.68 9.33
CA THR A 100 8.03 -24.02 7.92
C THR A 100 7.82 -22.72 7.13
N PRO A 101 8.67 -22.41 6.14
CA PRO A 101 8.50 -21.20 5.34
C PRO A 101 7.22 -21.28 4.51
N ASN A 102 6.68 -20.13 4.13
CA ASN A 102 5.56 -20.06 3.19
C ASN A 102 6.05 -20.32 1.76
N VAL A 103 6.36 -21.59 1.47
CA VAL A 103 6.96 -22.04 0.19
C VAL A 103 6.13 -21.61 -1.02
N VAL A 104 4.80 -21.75 -0.94
CA VAL A 104 3.90 -21.33 -2.03
C VAL A 104 4.00 -19.83 -2.26
N GLY A 105 4.07 -19.04 -1.18
CA GLY A 105 4.27 -17.60 -1.27
C GLY A 105 5.61 -17.22 -1.88
N VAL A 106 6.70 -17.92 -1.54
CA VAL A 106 8.04 -17.68 -2.12
C VAL A 106 8.04 -17.96 -3.62
N ILE A 107 7.44 -19.08 -4.05
CA ILE A 107 7.32 -19.42 -5.48
C ILE A 107 6.47 -18.37 -6.22
N ALA A 108 5.35 -17.94 -5.63
CA ALA A 108 4.50 -16.92 -6.22
C ALA A 108 5.22 -15.57 -6.34
N LEU A 109 6.00 -15.18 -5.32
CA LEU A 109 6.82 -13.97 -5.36
C LEU A 109 7.88 -14.06 -6.47
N ALA A 110 8.63 -15.16 -6.54
CA ALA A 110 9.63 -15.37 -7.59
C ALA A 110 9.01 -15.27 -8.98
N LYS A 111 7.84 -15.89 -9.19
CA LYS A 111 7.12 -15.80 -10.47
C LYS A 111 6.67 -14.37 -10.76
N SER A 112 6.16 -13.65 -9.77
CA SER A 112 5.72 -12.26 -9.95
C SER A 112 6.88 -11.33 -10.33
N LEU A 113 8.01 -11.44 -9.63
CA LEU A 113 9.22 -10.67 -9.95
C LEU A 113 9.73 -10.99 -11.36
N SER A 114 9.75 -12.27 -11.75
CA SER A 114 10.13 -12.70 -13.10
C SER A 114 9.20 -12.11 -14.18
N VAL A 115 7.90 -12.01 -13.92
CA VAL A 115 6.95 -11.38 -14.86
C VAL A 115 7.20 -9.88 -14.96
N LEU A 116 7.48 -9.19 -13.84
CA LEU A 116 7.81 -7.77 -13.86
C LEU A 116 9.12 -7.49 -14.62
N GLU A 117 10.11 -8.37 -14.46
CA GLU A 117 11.36 -8.32 -15.22
C GLU A 117 11.15 -8.55 -16.71
N GLU A 118 10.30 -9.53 -17.09
CA GLU A 118 9.94 -9.82 -18.48
C GLU A 118 9.20 -8.64 -19.16
N ILE A 119 8.28 -7.99 -18.44
CA ILE A 119 7.63 -6.75 -18.91
C ILE A 119 8.65 -5.61 -19.06
N GLY A 120 9.66 -5.60 -18.18
CA GLY A 120 10.68 -4.56 -18.10
C GLY A 120 10.25 -3.41 -17.18
N MET A 121 11.00 -3.20 -16.10
CA MET A 121 10.69 -2.17 -15.10
C MET A 121 10.75 -0.74 -15.65
N ASP A 122 11.57 -0.48 -16.67
CA ASP A 122 11.60 0.81 -17.35
C ASP A 122 10.33 1.07 -18.18
N ASN A 123 9.77 0.01 -18.79
CA ASN A 123 8.49 0.09 -19.50
C ASN A 123 7.36 0.39 -18.53
N ILE A 124 7.32 -0.28 -17.37
CA ILE A 124 6.36 -0.02 -16.30
C ILE A 124 6.49 1.43 -15.81
N ALA A 125 7.71 1.89 -15.56
CA ALA A 125 7.96 3.25 -15.11
C ALA A 125 7.50 4.30 -16.13
N HIS A 126 7.74 4.06 -17.41
CA HIS A 126 7.31 4.95 -18.49
C HIS A 126 5.78 4.96 -18.65
N HIS A 127 5.14 3.79 -18.61
CA HIS A 127 3.67 3.64 -18.67
C HIS A 127 2.99 4.42 -17.54
N GLU A 128 3.43 4.22 -16.30
CA GLU A 128 2.89 4.95 -15.15
C GLU A 128 3.09 6.45 -15.27
N TYR A 129 4.24 6.89 -15.80
CA TYR A 129 4.51 8.30 -16.01
C TYR A 129 3.55 8.92 -17.03
N GLU A 130 3.35 8.29 -18.19
CA GLU A 130 2.42 8.79 -19.19
C GLU A 130 0.98 8.79 -18.67
N LEU A 131 0.57 7.76 -17.92
CA LEU A 131 -0.74 7.74 -17.25
C LEU A 131 -0.90 8.84 -16.20
N LEU A 132 0.11 9.07 -15.36
CA LEU A 132 0.07 10.17 -14.38
C LEU A 132 -0.04 11.52 -15.09
N LYS A 133 0.72 11.73 -16.15
CA LYS A 133 0.70 12.94 -16.96
C LYS A 133 -0.68 13.14 -17.60
N TYR A 134 -1.27 12.09 -18.15
CA TYR A 134 -2.64 12.10 -18.69
C TYR A 134 -3.67 12.43 -17.61
N ALA A 135 -3.60 11.75 -16.47
CA ALA A 135 -4.49 11.98 -15.33
C ALA A 135 -4.38 13.41 -14.80
N TYR A 136 -3.18 13.90 -14.51
CA TYR A 136 -3.00 15.27 -14.00
C TYR A 136 -3.45 16.32 -15.01
N LYS A 137 -3.21 16.14 -16.32
CA LYS A 137 -3.72 17.04 -17.36
C LYS A 137 -5.23 17.21 -17.29
N LYS A 138 -5.98 16.14 -17.00
CA LYS A 138 -7.44 16.19 -16.86
C LYS A 138 -7.88 16.70 -15.49
N LEU A 139 -7.28 16.17 -14.42
CA LEU A 139 -7.62 16.47 -13.03
C LEU A 139 -7.39 17.95 -12.68
N PHE A 140 -6.38 18.61 -13.25
CA PHE A 140 -6.16 20.04 -13.04
C PHE A 140 -7.29 20.93 -13.56
N ASN A 141 -8.14 20.43 -14.46
CA ASN A 141 -9.30 21.18 -14.96
C ASN A 141 -10.53 21.02 -14.06
N ILE A 142 -10.49 20.14 -13.04
CA ILE A 142 -11.59 19.96 -12.10
C ILE A 142 -11.44 20.97 -10.97
N PRO A 143 -12.39 21.92 -10.80
CA PRO A 143 -12.32 22.89 -9.73
C PRO A 143 -12.41 22.21 -8.36
N LYS A 144 -11.90 22.87 -7.31
CA LYS A 144 -11.96 22.41 -5.91
C LYS A 144 -11.16 21.14 -5.58
N LEU A 145 -10.42 20.56 -6.53
CA LEU A 145 -9.44 19.52 -6.21
C LEU A 145 -8.20 20.12 -5.56
N VAL A 146 -7.81 19.56 -4.42
CA VAL A 146 -6.58 19.88 -3.70
C VAL A 146 -5.66 18.67 -3.79
N PHE A 147 -4.50 18.81 -4.43
CA PHE A 147 -3.52 17.73 -4.57
C PHE A 147 -2.43 17.81 -3.51
N TYR A 148 -1.92 16.63 -3.11
CA TYR A 148 -0.84 16.51 -2.16
C TYR A 148 0.39 15.85 -2.81
N GLY A 149 1.57 16.38 -2.46
CA GLY A 149 2.87 15.97 -3.01
C GLY A 149 3.26 16.69 -4.32
N PRO A 150 4.47 16.44 -4.84
CA PRO A 150 4.97 17.11 -6.04
C PRO A 150 4.14 16.80 -7.28
N THR A 151 3.68 17.82 -8.01
CA THR A 151 2.90 17.67 -9.26
C THR A 151 3.61 18.27 -10.47
N LYS A 152 4.72 18.98 -10.28
CA LYS A 152 5.51 19.60 -11.35
C LYS A 152 6.48 18.62 -12.03
N ASN A 153 7.05 17.69 -11.26
CA ASN A 153 7.93 16.64 -11.77
C ASN A 153 7.30 15.27 -11.53
N LEU A 154 6.50 14.81 -12.49
CA LEU A 154 5.80 13.53 -12.38
C LEU A 154 6.73 12.32 -12.59
N MET A 155 7.88 12.47 -13.26
CA MET A 155 8.85 11.39 -13.43
C MET A 155 9.38 10.87 -12.09
N SER A 156 9.57 11.77 -11.12
CA SER A 156 10.02 11.43 -9.76
C SER A 156 8.93 10.83 -8.86
N ARG A 157 7.72 10.65 -9.38
CA ARG A 157 6.56 10.14 -8.65
C ARG A 157 6.20 8.74 -9.17
N VAL A 158 5.90 7.81 -8.27
CA VAL A 158 5.24 6.55 -8.63
C VAL A 158 3.75 6.79 -8.93
N GLY A 159 3.04 5.81 -9.49
CA GLY A 159 1.61 5.87 -9.86
C GLY A 159 0.61 6.16 -8.72
N VAL A 160 0.78 7.23 -7.94
CA VAL A 160 -0.06 7.57 -6.78
C VAL A 160 -0.56 8.99 -6.91
N ILE A 161 -1.87 9.17 -6.82
CA ILE A 161 -2.55 10.47 -6.84
C ILE A 161 -3.25 10.64 -5.49
N THR A 162 -2.77 11.57 -4.68
CA THR A 162 -3.38 11.92 -3.39
C THR A 162 -4.05 13.27 -3.49
N PHE A 163 -5.33 13.34 -3.12
CA PHE A 163 -6.15 14.52 -3.30
C PHE A 163 -7.29 14.59 -2.29
N ASN A 164 -7.91 15.76 -2.19
CA ASN A 164 -9.20 15.99 -1.54
C ASN A 164 -10.09 16.86 -2.43
N VAL A 165 -11.39 16.82 -2.18
CA VAL A 165 -12.37 17.76 -2.77
C VAL A 165 -12.72 18.79 -1.69
N GLU A 166 -12.51 20.06 -1.97
CA GLU A 166 -12.79 21.14 -1.01
C GLU A 166 -14.24 21.11 -0.53
N GLY A 167 -14.43 21.16 0.79
CA GLY A 167 -15.76 21.13 1.42
C GLY A 167 -16.43 19.74 1.45
N MET A 168 -15.72 18.67 1.12
CA MET A 168 -16.21 17.29 1.21
C MET A 168 -15.31 16.40 2.06
N SER A 169 -15.91 15.46 2.80
CA SER A 169 -15.17 14.43 3.52
C SER A 169 -14.46 13.50 2.54
N HIS A 170 -13.19 13.16 2.82
CA HIS A 170 -12.42 12.17 2.06
C HIS A 170 -13.14 10.80 2.03
N SER A 171 -13.82 10.43 3.11
CA SER A 171 -14.56 9.16 3.19
C SER A 171 -15.85 9.18 2.38
N LEU A 172 -16.49 10.35 2.24
CA LEU A 172 -17.66 10.51 1.36
C LEU A 172 -17.25 10.42 -0.11
N VAL A 173 -16.19 11.14 -0.50
CA VAL A 173 -15.65 11.09 -1.87
C VAL A 173 -15.28 9.66 -2.26
N ALA A 174 -14.59 8.95 -1.37
CA ALA A 174 -14.23 7.54 -1.60
C ALA A 174 -15.45 6.62 -1.71
N ALA A 175 -16.49 6.83 -0.89
CA ALA A 175 -17.73 6.07 -0.97
C ALA A 175 -18.43 6.28 -2.31
N ILE A 176 -18.54 7.52 -2.79
CA ILE A 176 -19.18 7.82 -4.09
C ILE A 176 -18.37 7.20 -5.24
N LEU A 177 -17.04 7.35 -5.23
CA LEU A 177 -16.15 6.75 -6.23
C LEU A 177 -16.33 5.23 -6.32
N GLY A 178 -16.36 4.56 -5.16
CA GLY A 178 -16.51 3.10 -5.11
C GLY A 178 -17.91 2.62 -5.50
N THR A 179 -18.95 3.27 -4.98
CA THR A 179 -20.34 2.85 -5.17
C THR A 179 -20.88 3.19 -6.55
N GLU A 180 -20.76 4.45 -6.99
CA GLU A 180 -21.36 4.89 -8.26
C GLU A 180 -20.39 4.77 -9.44
N GLY A 181 -19.09 4.92 -9.18
CA GLY A 181 -18.07 4.86 -10.23
C GLY A 181 -17.45 3.47 -10.42
N GLY A 182 -17.62 2.55 -9.47
CA GLY A 182 -16.89 1.28 -9.47
C GLY A 182 -15.38 1.45 -9.29
N ILE A 183 -14.92 2.59 -8.77
CA ILE A 183 -13.50 2.96 -8.69
C ILE A 183 -12.96 2.70 -7.28
N GLY A 184 -12.07 1.72 -7.17
CA GLY A 184 -11.38 1.39 -5.92
C GLY A 184 -10.32 2.43 -5.54
N VAL A 185 -10.63 3.26 -4.53
CA VAL A 185 -9.66 4.18 -3.91
C VAL A 185 -9.47 3.86 -2.42
N ARG A 186 -8.38 4.37 -1.84
CA ARG A 186 -8.16 4.34 -0.39
C ARG A 186 -8.37 5.72 0.20
N ASN A 187 -8.95 5.80 1.39
CA ASN A 187 -9.05 7.06 2.13
C ASN A 187 -8.45 6.95 3.55
N GLY A 188 -8.25 8.10 4.20
CA GLY A 188 -7.70 8.21 5.55
C GLY A 188 -6.24 8.70 5.57
N CYS A 189 -5.49 8.27 6.59
CA CYS A 189 -4.11 8.73 6.84
C CYS A 189 -3.01 7.79 6.29
N PHE A 190 -3.36 6.70 5.60
CA PHE A 190 -2.42 5.77 4.94
C PHE A 190 -1.28 5.22 5.83
N CYS A 191 -1.53 5.03 7.13
CA CYS A 191 -0.50 4.67 8.12
C CYS A 191 0.62 5.72 8.30
N ALA A 192 0.44 6.93 7.77
CA ALA A 192 1.35 8.06 7.86
C ALA A 192 0.68 9.23 8.63
N GLN A 193 -0.02 8.94 9.73
CA GLN A 193 -0.87 9.91 10.43
C GLN A 193 -0.16 11.22 10.77
N PRO A 194 1.07 11.24 11.32
CA PRO A 194 1.74 12.51 11.65
C PRO A 194 2.01 13.36 10.39
N TYR A 195 2.44 12.73 9.30
CA TYR A 195 2.70 13.42 8.05
C TYR A 195 1.42 13.96 7.40
N VAL A 196 0.35 13.15 7.37
CA VAL A 196 -0.95 13.56 6.83
C VAL A 196 -1.54 14.70 7.65
N LYS A 197 -1.54 14.61 8.99
CA LYS A 197 -2.01 15.69 9.88
C LYS A 197 -1.23 16.99 9.64
N ARG A 198 0.09 16.92 9.47
CA ARG A 198 0.93 18.08 9.14
C ARG A 198 0.56 18.70 7.79
N LEU A 199 0.34 17.90 6.75
CA LEU A 199 -0.09 18.37 5.43
C LEU A 199 -1.50 18.97 5.44
N LEU A 200 -2.36 18.49 6.32
CA LEU A 200 -3.72 19.00 6.53
C LEU A 200 -3.77 20.18 7.51
N HIS A 201 -2.61 20.65 7.99
CA HIS A 201 -2.51 21.75 8.95
C HIS A 201 -3.33 21.54 10.22
N VAL A 202 -3.41 20.29 10.70
CA VAL A 202 -4.06 19.97 11.97
C VAL A 202 -3.28 20.64 13.11
N THR A 203 -3.97 21.49 13.87
CA THR A 203 -3.43 22.19 15.04
C THR A 203 -3.34 21.27 16.26
N PRO A 204 -2.50 21.58 17.26
CA PRO A 204 -2.44 20.82 18.52
C PRO A 204 -3.80 20.71 19.21
N GLU A 205 -4.61 21.77 19.21
CA GLU A 205 -5.94 21.79 19.80
C GLU A 205 -6.91 20.85 19.07
N GLN A 206 -6.85 20.82 17.74
CA GLN A 206 -7.61 19.86 16.93
C GLN A 206 -7.15 18.43 17.16
N GLU A 207 -5.85 18.21 17.34
CA GLU A 207 -5.31 16.88 17.63
C GLU A 207 -5.80 16.35 18.99
N GLU A 208 -5.80 17.18 20.03
CA GLU A 208 -6.39 16.80 21.31
C GLU A 208 -7.87 16.42 21.19
N GLN A 209 -8.64 17.22 20.44
CA GLN A 209 -10.06 16.92 20.23
C GLN A 209 -10.25 15.61 19.46
N LEU A 210 -9.45 15.36 18.43
CA LEU A 210 -9.48 14.11 17.66
C LEU A 210 -9.19 12.90 18.55
N LEU A 211 -8.22 13.01 19.47
CA LEU A 211 -7.93 11.93 20.41
C LEU A 211 -9.11 11.66 21.35
N ARG A 212 -9.75 12.71 21.87
CA ARG A 212 -10.96 12.58 22.72
C ARG A 212 -12.10 11.91 21.96
N ASP A 213 -12.38 12.35 20.73
CA ASP A 213 -13.41 11.78 19.87
C ASP A 213 -13.13 10.29 19.61
N MET A 214 -11.88 9.95 19.24
CA MET A 214 -11.47 8.57 18.98
C MET A 214 -11.59 7.68 20.21
N SER A 215 -11.20 8.17 21.39
CA SER A 215 -11.37 7.45 22.67
C SER A 215 -12.83 7.24 23.04
N ALA A 216 -13.72 8.15 22.64
CA ALA A 216 -15.17 8.00 22.76
C ALA A 216 -15.79 7.11 21.65
N GLY A 217 -14.97 6.54 20.77
CA GLY A 217 -15.43 5.71 19.66
C GLY A 217 -16.02 6.48 18.48
N ASN A 218 -15.82 7.80 18.42
CA ASN A 218 -16.24 8.66 17.32
C ASN A 218 -15.07 8.93 16.36
N LYS A 219 -15.21 8.49 15.11
CA LYS A 219 -14.25 8.68 14.01
C LYS A 219 -14.80 9.54 12.87
N SER A 220 -15.94 10.21 13.09
CA SER A 220 -16.60 11.05 12.06
C SER A 220 -15.75 12.21 11.54
N THR A 221 -14.87 12.74 12.38
CA THR A 221 -14.01 13.91 12.12
C THR A 221 -12.58 13.52 11.75
N MET A 222 -12.30 12.22 11.55
CA MET A 222 -10.95 11.74 11.33
C MET A 222 -10.32 12.40 10.09
N PRO A 223 -9.18 13.11 10.24
CA PRO A 223 -8.52 13.75 9.12
C PRO A 223 -7.99 12.70 8.15
N GLY A 224 -7.93 13.05 6.87
CA GLY A 224 -7.47 12.14 5.85
C GLY A 224 -7.51 12.74 4.46
N MET A 225 -7.06 11.94 3.51
CA MET A 225 -7.07 12.26 2.09
C MET A 225 -7.64 11.08 1.31
N VAL A 226 -8.00 11.29 0.05
CA VAL A 226 -8.25 10.21 -0.91
C VAL A 226 -6.96 9.91 -1.67
N ARG A 227 -6.71 8.63 -1.93
CA ARG A 227 -5.58 8.14 -2.72
C ARG A 227 -6.06 7.16 -3.78
N ALA A 228 -5.88 7.55 -5.04
CA ALA A 228 -5.90 6.64 -6.18
C ALA A 228 -4.48 6.13 -6.43
N SER A 229 -4.34 4.85 -6.79
CA SER A 229 -3.05 4.22 -7.08
C SER A 229 -3.18 3.45 -8.39
N LEU A 230 -2.39 3.86 -9.37
CA LEU A 230 -2.27 3.28 -10.70
C LEU A 230 -1.15 2.24 -10.67
N GLY A 231 -1.33 1.15 -11.42
CA GLY A 231 -0.32 0.10 -11.59
C GLY A 231 -0.06 -0.18 -13.06
N CYS A 232 0.75 -1.21 -13.35
CA CYS A 232 1.08 -1.61 -14.71
C CYS A 232 -0.13 -2.04 -15.55
N TYR A 233 -1.22 -2.45 -14.90
CA TYR A 233 -2.47 -2.86 -15.55
C TYR A 233 -3.47 -1.70 -15.75
N SER A 234 -3.24 -0.54 -15.15
CA SER A 234 -4.13 0.62 -15.32
C SER A 234 -4.00 1.19 -16.73
N ASN A 235 -5.04 1.84 -17.23
CA ASN A 235 -5.06 2.45 -18.56
C ASN A 235 -5.78 3.82 -18.59
N GLU A 236 -5.87 4.45 -19.76
CA GLU A 236 -6.52 5.76 -19.93
C GLU A 236 -8.05 5.72 -19.70
N GLU A 237 -8.71 4.58 -19.96
CA GLU A 237 -10.15 4.42 -19.71
C GLU A 237 -10.44 4.44 -18.21
N ASP A 238 -9.59 3.79 -17.39
CA ASP A 238 -9.68 3.87 -15.92
C ASP A 238 -9.54 5.32 -15.44
N VAL A 239 -8.60 6.07 -16.02
CA VAL A 239 -8.39 7.49 -15.70
C VAL A 239 -9.59 8.33 -16.10
N ASP A 240 -10.20 8.04 -17.26
CA ASP A 240 -11.35 8.78 -17.77
C ASP A 240 -12.60 8.55 -16.93
N ALA A 241 -12.90 7.30 -16.56
CA ALA A 241 -13.96 6.97 -15.62
C ALA A 241 -13.75 7.67 -14.26
N PHE A 242 -12.50 7.70 -13.78
CA PHE A 242 -12.13 8.39 -12.55
C PHE A 242 -12.36 9.91 -12.62
N VAL A 243 -11.91 10.56 -13.69
CA VAL A 243 -12.08 11.99 -13.94
C VAL A 243 -13.55 12.37 -14.10
N GLU A 244 -14.33 11.57 -14.85
CA GLU A 244 -15.76 11.80 -15.05
C GLU A 244 -16.51 11.73 -13.72
N THR A 245 -16.26 10.69 -12.93
CA THR A 245 -16.89 10.52 -11.62
C THR A 245 -16.54 11.65 -10.66
N LEU A 246 -15.28 12.11 -10.65
CA LEU A 246 -14.86 13.26 -9.85
C LEU A 246 -15.56 14.56 -10.28
N ASN A 247 -15.75 14.79 -11.59
CA ASN A 247 -16.51 15.95 -12.06
C ASN A 247 -17.94 15.95 -11.53
N ARG A 248 -18.62 14.78 -11.59
CA ARG A 248 -19.96 14.61 -11.01
C ARG A 248 -19.96 14.87 -9.51
N ILE A 249 -18.97 14.36 -8.78
CA ILE A 249 -18.81 14.60 -7.33
C ILE A 249 -18.69 16.10 -7.02
N VAL A 250 -17.80 16.81 -7.71
CA VAL A 250 -17.57 18.26 -7.50
C VAL A 250 -18.81 19.09 -7.81
N ARG A 251 -19.59 18.70 -8.82
CA ARG A 251 -20.87 19.33 -9.17
C ARG A 251 -22.03 18.92 -8.27
N LYS A 252 -21.82 17.95 -7.37
CA LYS A 252 -22.84 17.32 -6.52
C LYS A 252 -23.95 16.63 -7.34
N GLU A 253 -23.58 16.04 -8.47
CA GLU A 253 -24.45 15.30 -9.41
C GLU A 253 -24.36 13.77 -9.19
N TYR A 254 -24.04 13.35 -7.96
CA TYR A 254 -24.08 11.94 -7.55
C TYR A 254 -25.50 11.59 -7.07
N ALA A 255 -25.94 10.37 -7.36
CA ALA A 255 -27.35 9.98 -7.21
C ALA A 255 -27.69 9.42 -5.82
N GLY A 256 -26.71 8.80 -5.15
CA GLY A 256 -26.94 8.09 -3.90
C GLY A 256 -27.12 9.00 -2.69
N GLU A 257 -27.91 8.55 -1.72
CA GLU A 257 -27.88 9.06 -0.36
C GLU A 257 -26.78 8.33 0.43
N TYR A 258 -25.95 9.07 1.17
CA TYR A 258 -24.82 8.49 1.92
C TYR A 258 -24.94 8.78 3.41
N GLU A 259 -24.74 7.75 4.23
CA GLU A 259 -24.79 7.84 5.69
C GLU A 259 -23.40 7.62 6.30
N LEU A 260 -23.03 8.47 7.25
CA LEU A 260 -21.77 8.36 7.98
C LEU A 260 -21.93 7.42 9.17
N ASN A 261 -21.16 6.34 9.19
CA ASN A 261 -21.00 5.54 10.39
C ASN A 261 -19.98 6.21 11.33
N GLN A 262 -20.47 6.79 12.44
CA GLN A 262 -19.61 7.51 13.39
C GLN A 262 -18.51 6.63 13.99
N ARG A 263 -18.75 5.33 14.17
CA ARG A 263 -17.76 4.42 14.78
C ARG A 263 -16.60 4.11 13.85
N THR A 264 -16.85 4.05 12.55
CA THR A 264 -15.82 3.73 11.55
C THR A 264 -15.26 4.96 10.84
N GLY A 265 -16.02 6.07 10.81
CA GLY A 265 -15.71 7.26 10.02
C GLY A 265 -15.99 7.10 8.51
N ALA A 266 -16.59 5.98 8.11
CA ALA A 266 -16.86 5.66 6.72
C ALA A 266 -18.29 6.03 6.31
N TYR A 267 -18.43 6.54 5.09
CA TYR A 267 -19.74 6.69 4.46
C TYR A 267 -20.15 5.40 3.75
N THR A 268 -21.43 5.08 3.79
CA THR A 268 -22.05 3.98 3.03
C THR A 268 -23.29 4.49 2.30
N ALA A 269 -23.48 4.07 1.06
CA ALA A 269 -24.68 4.41 0.29
C ALA A 269 -25.92 3.69 0.85
N LYS A 270 -27.02 4.43 1.03
CA LYS A 270 -28.32 3.87 1.42
C LYS A 270 -28.97 3.20 0.23
N GLY A 271 -29.54 2.01 0.46
CA GLY A 271 -30.29 1.28 -0.56
C GLY A 271 -29.45 0.71 -1.71
N TYR A 272 -28.15 1.00 -1.77
CA TYR A 272 -27.26 0.42 -2.75
C TYR A 272 -26.90 -1.01 -2.32
N ARG A 273 -27.45 -2.00 -3.04
CA ARG A 273 -27.08 -3.41 -2.89
C ARG A 273 -26.42 -3.87 -4.19
N ILE A 274 -25.18 -4.34 -4.08
CA ILE A 274 -24.56 -5.08 -5.18
C ILE A 274 -25.19 -6.47 -5.19
N ASP A 275 -25.88 -6.79 -6.27
CA ASP A 275 -26.30 -8.16 -6.53
C ASP A 275 -25.10 -8.97 -7.00
N VAL A 276 -24.43 -9.61 -6.03
CA VAL A 276 -23.20 -10.37 -6.27
C VAL A 276 -23.45 -11.50 -7.29
N GLU A 277 -24.66 -12.05 -7.35
CA GLU A 277 -25.03 -13.12 -8.29
C GLU A 277 -25.12 -12.60 -9.74
N GLN A 278 -25.42 -11.32 -9.94
CA GLN A 278 -25.37 -10.69 -11.26
C GLN A 278 -23.95 -10.27 -11.67
N CYS A 279 -23.09 -9.96 -10.71
CA CYS A 279 -21.72 -9.53 -10.98
C CYS A 279 -20.75 -10.71 -11.18
N PHE A 280 -21.00 -11.84 -10.53
CA PHE A 280 -20.15 -13.02 -10.58
C PHE A 280 -20.96 -14.25 -10.93
N SER A 281 -20.79 -14.77 -12.14
CA SER A 281 -21.25 -16.11 -12.48
C SER A 281 -20.20 -17.13 -12.04
N PHE A 282 -20.40 -17.74 -10.87
CA PHE A 282 -19.66 -18.95 -10.55
C PHE A 282 -20.20 -20.06 -11.46
N GLY A 283 -19.36 -20.54 -12.38
CA GLY A 283 -19.69 -21.68 -13.23
C GLY A 283 -19.80 -22.96 -12.39
N GLY A 284 -20.96 -23.18 -11.76
CA GLY A 284 -21.26 -24.39 -10.99
C GLY A 284 -22.30 -24.15 -9.89
N ASN A 285 -23.32 -25.01 -9.84
CA ASN A 285 -24.32 -25.03 -8.76
C ASN A 285 -23.64 -25.36 -7.41
N PHE A 286 -23.36 -24.34 -6.60
CA PHE A 286 -22.98 -24.50 -5.18
C PHE A 286 -24.21 -24.52 -4.25
N SER A 287 -25.36 -24.98 -4.75
CA SER A 287 -26.57 -25.15 -3.94
C SER A 287 -26.48 -26.30 -2.92
N SER A 288 -25.38 -27.06 -2.87
CA SER A 288 -25.16 -28.14 -1.89
C SER A 288 -24.18 -27.81 -0.75
N ALA A 289 -23.56 -26.62 -0.72
CA ALA A 289 -22.54 -26.30 0.31
C ALA A 289 -23.06 -25.46 1.50
N ARG A 290 -24.38 -25.23 1.61
CA ARG A 290 -24.97 -24.40 2.70
C ARG A 290 -25.31 -25.16 3.99
N GLU A 291 -25.03 -26.45 4.08
CA GLU A 291 -25.29 -27.24 5.30
C GLU A 291 -24.02 -27.84 5.89
N HIS A 292 -23.04 -27.03 6.29
CA HIS A 292 -22.17 -27.41 7.41
C HIS A 292 -21.95 -26.20 8.29
N SER A 293 -22.84 -26.09 9.29
CA SER A 293 -22.63 -25.29 10.50
C SER A 293 -21.28 -25.65 11.11
N TYR A 294 -20.40 -24.66 11.23
CA TYR A 294 -19.29 -24.71 12.17
C TYR A 294 -19.88 -24.78 13.58
N SER A 295 -19.99 -25.99 14.12
CA SER A 295 -20.13 -26.18 15.55
C SER A 295 -18.77 -25.89 16.20
N GLU A 296 -18.82 -25.05 17.22
CA GLU A 296 -17.75 -24.83 18.20
C GLU A 296 -17.07 -26.14 18.61
N ALA A 297 -15.75 -26.11 18.71
CA ALA A 297 -14.97 -27.06 19.49
C ALA A 297 -13.77 -26.33 20.09
N SER A 298 -13.90 -26.11 21.41
CA SER A 298 -12.87 -26.14 22.48
C SER A 298 -11.44 -25.67 22.18
#